data_AF-A0A662G6A7-F1
#
_entry.id   AF-A0A662G6A7-F1
#
_cell.length_a   1.000
_cell.length_b   1.000
_cell.length_c   1.000
_cell.angle_alpha   90.00
_cell.angle_beta   90.00
_cell.angle_gamma   90.00
#
_symmetry.space_group_name_H-M   'P 1'
#
loop_
_entity.id
_entity.type
_entity.pdbx_description
1 polymer ?
#
loop_
_entity_poly.entity_id
_entity_poly.type
_entity_poly.pdbx_seq_one_letter_code
_entity_poly.pdbx_strand_id
1 'polypeptide(L)'
;MDVERKVYVLPARDPTGFHDVSYVLSRMLREDVRVNNLQDLRSLLLSRGAEVVLEGRGIFLALLKGVGFAFSEKEARRGAYDTLEALEKEVVKGGLADSLEEARILVPAQMPGVEGVGEMGRLLTVMVSNGRLLTYDDLMSGGRLIPEAVMFRKFLDSIGPGMVVDLHEGWSKSFHVLVSDEPTSGEWIIIDVMLDQVARYGMRLATMRDVESSGYSALRDGVAMKPGACGLADYAKNYGYSFAFVTGRLQPLEQRIRAHVTACLSALNAYAIARL
;
A
#
# COMPACT_ATOMS: atom_id res chain seq x y z
N MET A 1 5.05 -0.19 37.24
CA MET A 1 5.75 0.96 36.65
C MET A 1 4.86 1.52 35.58
N ASP A 2 4.43 2.77 35.70
CA ASP A 2 3.79 3.48 34.59
C ASP A 2 4.87 3.80 33.56
N VAL A 3 4.70 3.29 32.34
CA VAL A 3 5.60 3.57 31.22
C VAL A 3 4.88 4.55 30.31
N GLU A 4 5.32 5.81 30.29
CA GLU A 4 4.85 6.78 29.31
C GLU A 4 5.33 6.35 27.92
N ARG A 5 4.40 6.14 26.99
CA ARG A 5 4.70 5.76 25.60
C ARG A 5 4.15 6.79 24.65
N LYS A 6 5.02 7.33 23.79
CA LYS A 6 4.61 8.17 22.67
C LYS A 6 4.21 7.27 21.50
N VAL A 7 2.97 7.40 21.07
CA VAL A 7 2.44 6.71 19.89
C VAL A 7 2.19 7.74 18.80
N TYR A 8 2.81 7.53 17.64
CA TYR A 8 2.56 8.33 16.45
C TYR A 8 1.64 7.55 15.52
N VAL A 9 0.54 8.17 15.08
CA VAL A 9 -0.38 7.59 14.12
C VAL A 9 -0.32 8.42 12.84
N LEU A 10 0.14 7.81 11.75
CA LEU A 10 0.10 8.39 10.42
C LEU A 10 -1.05 7.73 9.64
N PRO A 11 -2.17 8.44 9.37
CA PRO A 11 -3.35 7.84 8.75
C PRO A 11 -3.10 7.30 7.33
N ALA A 12 -2.28 8.01 6.55
CA ALA A 12 -1.91 7.61 5.19
C ALA A 12 -0.51 8.15 4.85
N ARG A 13 0.32 7.29 4.24
CA ARG A 13 1.60 7.70 3.63
C ARG A 13 1.39 8.34 2.25
N ASP A 14 0.33 7.94 1.56
CA ASP A 14 -0.12 8.52 0.29
C ASP A 14 -1.31 9.47 0.53
N PRO A 15 -1.08 10.78 0.70
CA PRO A 15 -2.17 11.73 0.95
C PRO A 15 -3.10 11.87 -0.26
N THR A 16 -2.60 11.71 -1.49
CA THR A 16 -3.42 11.80 -2.71
C THR A 16 -4.23 10.52 -2.90
N GLY A 17 -3.60 9.37 -2.68
CA GLY A 17 -4.16 8.04 -2.84
C GLY A 17 -5.31 7.71 -1.90
N PHE A 18 -5.39 8.42 -0.78
CA PHE A 18 -6.47 8.25 0.20
C PHE A 18 -7.79 8.91 -0.20
N HIS A 19 -7.83 9.58 -1.35
CA HIS A 19 -9.03 10.21 -1.89
C HIS A 19 -9.53 9.53 -3.16
N ASP A 20 -10.82 9.70 -3.45
CA ASP A 20 -11.41 9.24 -4.70
C ASP A 20 -10.99 10.11 -5.90
N VAL A 21 -11.15 9.54 -7.10
CA VAL A 21 -10.78 10.18 -8.38
C VAL A 21 -11.49 11.53 -8.57
N SER A 22 -12.77 11.63 -8.21
CA SER A 22 -13.58 12.85 -8.39
C SER A 22 -13.05 13.98 -7.50
N TYR A 23 -12.72 13.67 -6.25
CA TYR A 23 -12.11 14.63 -5.33
C TYR A 23 -10.77 15.15 -5.89
N VAL A 24 -9.87 14.26 -6.29
CA VAL A 24 -8.54 14.67 -6.78
C VAL A 24 -8.65 15.55 -8.03
N LEU A 25 -9.49 15.16 -9.00
CA LEU A 25 -9.72 15.96 -10.20
C LEU A 25 -10.37 17.31 -9.88
N SER A 26 -11.33 17.35 -8.96
CA SER A 26 -11.96 18.59 -8.52
C SER A 26 -10.94 19.58 -7.95
N ARG A 27 -10.01 19.09 -7.12
CA ARG A 27 -8.92 19.91 -6.57
C ARG A 27 -7.94 20.39 -7.63
N MET A 28 -7.58 19.52 -8.58
CA MET A 28 -6.63 19.83 -9.67
C MET A 28 -7.21 20.81 -10.70
N LEU A 29 -8.51 20.71 -10.98
CA LEU A 29 -9.22 21.56 -11.94
C LEU A 29 -9.84 22.81 -11.30
N ARG A 30 -9.94 22.84 -9.96
CA ARG A 30 -10.57 23.92 -9.16
C ARG A 30 -12.04 24.14 -9.52
N GLU A 31 -12.74 23.05 -9.80
CA GLU A 31 -14.18 23.00 -10.12
C GLU A 31 -14.79 21.72 -9.51
N ASP A 32 -16.11 21.62 -9.42
CA ASP A 32 -16.77 20.38 -8.97
C ASP A 32 -16.82 19.38 -10.14
N VAL A 33 -16.10 18.27 -9.99
CA VAL A 33 -15.96 17.22 -11.01
C VAL A 33 -16.53 15.93 -10.46
N ARG A 34 -17.35 15.26 -11.27
CA ARG A 34 -17.86 13.92 -10.96
C ARG A 34 -17.47 12.93 -12.04
N VAL A 35 -16.90 11.83 -11.60
CA VAL A 35 -16.50 10.70 -12.43
C VAL A 35 -17.09 9.46 -11.79
N ASN A 36 -17.91 8.70 -12.53
CA ASN A 36 -18.61 7.53 -11.96
C ASN A 36 -17.99 6.19 -12.35
N ASN A 37 -17.22 6.16 -13.45
CA ASN A 37 -16.53 4.97 -13.94
C ASN A 37 -15.28 5.36 -14.76
N LEU A 38 -14.51 4.37 -15.21
CA LEU A 38 -13.28 4.60 -16.00
C LEU A 38 -13.53 5.25 -17.38
N GLN A 39 -14.70 5.06 -17.99
CA GLN A 39 -15.03 5.70 -19.27
C GLN A 39 -15.35 7.19 -19.09
N ASP A 40 -16.03 7.55 -18.01
CA ASP A 40 -16.22 8.94 -17.60
C ASP A 40 -14.86 9.60 -17.37
N LEU A 41 -13.94 8.89 -16.69
CA LEU A 41 -12.58 9.39 -16.42
C LEU A 41 -11.86 9.69 -17.73
N ARG A 42 -11.84 8.72 -18.66
CA ARG A 42 -11.24 8.89 -19.98
C ARG A 42 -11.83 10.08 -20.72
N SER A 43 -13.15 10.12 -20.81
CA SER A 43 -13.88 11.16 -21.57
C SER A 43 -13.59 12.55 -21.00
N LEU A 44 -13.57 12.67 -19.67
CA LEU A 44 -13.21 13.91 -19.00
C LEU A 44 -11.77 14.33 -19.30
N LEU A 45 -10.79 13.42 -19.14
CA LEU A 45 -9.38 13.70 -19.42
C LEU A 45 -9.18 14.22 -20.85
N LEU A 46 -9.77 13.53 -21.83
CA LEU A 46 -9.70 13.92 -23.24
C LEU A 46 -10.39 15.27 -23.50
N SER A 47 -11.56 15.51 -22.92
CA SER A 47 -12.28 16.78 -23.06
C SER A 47 -11.52 17.99 -22.49
N ARG A 48 -10.62 17.75 -21.55
CA ARG A 48 -9.77 18.76 -20.90
C ARG A 48 -8.38 18.86 -21.54
N GLY A 49 -8.17 18.21 -22.69
CA GLY A 49 -6.94 18.28 -23.47
C GLY A 49 -5.77 17.53 -22.82
N ALA A 50 -6.05 16.43 -22.10
CA ALA A 50 -4.99 15.56 -21.61
C ALA A 50 -4.19 14.97 -22.79
N GLU A 51 -2.88 14.95 -22.66
CA GLU A 51 -1.97 14.34 -23.63
C GLU A 51 -2.01 12.82 -23.46
N VAL A 52 -2.45 12.09 -24.49
CA VAL A 52 -2.46 10.63 -24.47
C VAL A 52 -1.05 10.10 -24.73
N VAL A 53 -0.46 9.45 -23.72
CA VAL A 53 0.90 8.89 -23.79
C VAL A 53 0.87 7.43 -24.21
N LEU A 54 -0.10 6.66 -23.68
CA LEU A 54 -0.34 5.28 -24.08
C LEU A 54 -1.82 5.05 -24.27
N GLU A 55 -2.16 4.42 -25.38
CA GLU A 55 -3.51 3.95 -25.69
C GLU A 55 -3.43 2.65 -26.48
N GLY A 56 -4.28 1.70 -26.12
CA GLY A 56 -4.26 0.35 -26.68
C GLY A 56 -3.45 -0.63 -25.83
N ARG A 57 -3.37 -1.89 -26.28
CA ARG A 57 -2.78 -3.03 -25.52
C ARG A 57 -3.47 -3.33 -24.16
N GLY A 58 -4.61 -2.72 -23.89
CA GLY A 58 -5.40 -2.90 -22.67
C GLY A 58 -5.02 -1.96 -21.53
N ILE A 59 -4.27 -0.89 -21.81
CA ILE A 59 -3.96 0.17 -20.85
C ILE A 59 -4.21 1.55 -21.49
N PHE A 60 -4.67 2.47 -20.66
CA PHE A 60 -4.74 3.89 -20.98
C PHE A 60 -3.82 4.66 -20.03
N LEU A 61 -3.02 5.59 -20.55
CA LEU A 61 -2.25 6.58 -19.79
C LEU A 61 -2.34 7.93 -20.50
N ALA A 62 -2.83 8.94 -19.77
CA ALA A 62 -2.82 10.31 -20.25
C ALA A 62 -2.30 11.28 -19.17
N LEU A 63 -1.62 12.34 -19.60
CA LEU A 63 -1.12 13.41 -18.75
C LEU A 63 -2.06 14.61 -18.81
N LEU A 64 -2.60 15.01 -17.65
CA LEU A 64 -3.36 16.24 -17.51
C LEU A 64 -2.62 17.18 -16.57
N LYS A 65 -2.20 18.35 -17.08
CA LYS A 65 -1.41 19.35 -16.33
C LYS A 65 -0.16 18.75 -15.64
N GLY A 66 0.50 17.79 -16.30
CA GLY A 66 1.71 17.13 -15.79
C GLY A 66 1.46 15.97 -14.81
N VAL A 67 0.21 15.63 -14.51
CA VAL A 67 -0.16 14.46 -13.69
C VAL A 67 -0.72 13.37 -14.59
N GLY A 68 -0.16 12.17 -14.50
CA GLY A 68 -0.64 11.01 -15.23
C GLY A 68 -1.86 10.37 -14.57
N PHE A 69 -2.77 9.89 -15.40
CA PHE A 69 -3.86 9.02 -14.98
C PHE A 69 -3.78 7.76 -15.81
N ALA A 70 -3.70 6.61 -15.14
CA ALA A 70 -3.59 5.32 -15.81
C ALA A 70 -4.55 4.28 -15.25
N PHE A 71 -5.10 3.46 -16.13
CA PHE A 71 -5.97 2.35 -15.76
C PHE A 71 -5.95 1.26 -16.84
N SER A 72 -6.23 0.03 -16.42
CA SER A 72 -6.43 -1.09 -17.32
C SER A 72 -7.81 -0.97 -17.96
N GLU A 73 -7.87 -1.18 -19.27
CA GLU A 73 -9.15 -1.29 -19.98
C GLU A 73 -9.74 -2.70 -19.89
N LYS A 74 -8.93 -3.66 -19.43
CA LYS A 74 -9.36 -5.03 -19.13
C LYS A 74 -9.76 -5.13 -17.67
N GLU A 75 -10.62 -6.10 -17.37
CA GLU A 75 -10.98 -6.45 -15.99
C GLU A 75 -9.72 -6.72 -15.16
N ALA A 76 -9.46 -5.87 -14.17
CA ALA A 76 -8.29 -5.92 -13.32
C ALA A 76 -8.56 -6.83 -12.11
N ARG A 77 -8.09 -8.08 -12.18
CA ARG A 77 -8.29 -9.07 -11.11
C ARG A 77 -7.65 -8.67 -9.79
N ARG A 78 -6.52 -7.96 -9.81
CA ARG A 78 -5.86 -7.41 -8.61
C ARG A 78 -6.02 -5.89 -8.49
N GLY A 79 -6.96 -5.31 -9.24
CA GLY A 79 -7.19 -3.87 -9.29
C GLY A 79 -5.97 -3.09 -9.82
N ALA A 80 -5.65 -1.97 -9.16
CA ALA A 80 -4.55 -1.07 -9.53
C ALA A 80 -3.20 -1.77 -9.75
N TYR A 81 -2.92 -2.89 -9.07
CA TYR A 81 -1.66 -3.62 -9.23
C TYR A 81 -1.51 -4.28 -10.60
N ASP A 82 -2.61 -4.71 -11.24
CA ASP A 82 -2.54 -5.20 -12.63
C ASP A 82 -2.22 -4.07 -13.60
N THR A 83 -2.72 -2.86 -13.33
CA THR A 83 -2.35 -1.66 -14.10
C THR A 83 -0.90 -1.28 -13.86
N LEU A 84 -0.42 -1.36 -12.61
CA LEU A 84 0.99 -1.09 -12.30
C LEU A 84 1.93 -2.04 -13.06
N GLU A 85 1.62 -3.34 -13.12
CA GLU A 85 2.41 -4.30 -13.89
C GLU A 85 2.41 -3.98 -15.39
N ALA A 86 1.26 -3.57 -15.94
CA ALA A 86 1.16 -3.13 -17.33
C ALA A 86 1.94 -1.83 -17.58
N LEU A 87 1.88 -0.86 -16.65
CA LEU A 87 2.69 0.36 -16.71
C LEU A 87 4.18 0.03 -16.67
N GLU A 88 4.62 -0.88 -15.80
CA GLU A 88 6.03 -1.25 -15.72
C GLU A 88 6.51 -1.85 -17.06
N LYS A 89 5.66 -2.66 -17.70
CA LYS A 89 5.97 -3.19 -19.03
C LYS A 89 6.05 -2.10 -20.10
N GLU A 90 5.05 -1.22 -20.21
CA GLU A 90 5.00 -0.27 -21.32
C GLU A 90 5.83 1.00 -21.07
N VAL A 91 5.93 1.48 -19.83
CA VAL A 91 6.71 2.67 -19.48
C VAL A 91 8.19 2.33 -19.30
N VAL A 92 8.53 1.38 -18.45
CA VAL A 92 9.93 1.06 -18.16
C VAL A 92 10.53 0.23 -19.28
N LYS A 93 9.95 -0.96 -19.56
CA LYS A 93 10.52 -1.87 -20.57
C LYS A 93 10.24 -1.40 -22.00
N GLY A 94 9.21 -0.58 -22.19
CA GLY A 94 8.86 0.03 -23.48
C GLY A 94 9.61 1.32 -23.81
N GLY A 95 10.46 1.83 -22.90
CA GLY A 95 11.37 2.95 -23.18
C GLY A 95 10.77 4.35 -23.02
N LEU A 96 9.66 4.50 -22.28
CA LEU A 96 9.05 5.80 -21.97
C LEU A 96 9.48 6.35 -20.59
N ALA A 97 10.31 5.62 -19.84
CA ALA A 97 10.69 6.06 -18.51
C ALA A 97 11.41 7.42 -18.52
N ASP A 98 12.30 7.65 -19.48
CA ASP A 98 13.06 8.91 -19.58
C ASP A 98 12.15 10.11 -19.92
N SER A 99 11.13 9.92 -20.76
CA SER A 99 10.19 10.99 -21.11
C SER A 99 9.19 11.29 -19.99
N LEU A 100 9.00 10.34 -19.07
CA LEU A 100 8.10 10.45 -17.94
C LEU A 100 8.84 10.62 -16.60
N GLU A 101 10.15 10.87 -16.59
CA GLU A 101 10.93 10.99 -15.35
C GLU A 101 10.28 12.03 -14.40
N GLU A 102 10.16 11.67 -13.12
CA GLU A 102 9.45 12.42 -12.07
C GLU A 102 7.93 12.59 -12.27
N ALA A 103 7.35 12.07 -13.35
CA ALA A 103 5.90 12.11 -13.53
C ALA A 103 5.22 11.28 -12.44
N ARG A 104 4.23 11.90 -11.78
CA ARG A 104 3.31 11.22 -10.88
C ARG A 104 2.15 10.68 -11.68
N ILE A 105 1.92 9.38 -11.57
CA ILE A 105 0.83 8.68 -12.24
C ILE A 105 -0.13 8.16 -11.15
N LEU A 106 -1.40 8.50 -11.29
CA LEU A 106 -2.48 8.11 -10.39
C LEU A 106 -3.26 6.97 -11.04
N VAL A 107 -3.34 5.85 -10.33
CA VAL A 107 -4.02 4.65 -10.80
C VAL A 107 -5.25 4.39 -9.94
N PRO A 108 -6.48 4.50 -10.47
CA PRO A 108 -7.68 4.14 -9.72
C PRO A 108 -7.61 2.70 -9.21
N ALA A 109 -8.19 2.48 -8.04
CA ALA A 109 -8.14 1.19 -7.36
C ALA A 109 -8.64 0.01 -8.20
N GLN A 110 -9.63 0.22 -9.08
CA GLN A 110 -10.19 -0.76 -10.02
C GLN A 110 -10.69 -2.04 -9.32
N MET A 111 -11.36 -1.87 -8.17
CA MET A 111 -11.90 -2.98 -7.38
C MET A 111 -13.39 -2.79 -7.07
N PRO A 112 -14.29 -2.83 -8.06
CA PRO A 112 -15.72 -2.55 -7.86
C PRO A 112 -16.40 -3.46 -6.81
N GLY A 113 -15.90 -4.68 -6.61
CA GLY A 113 -16.43 -5.64 -5.63
C GLY A 113 -15.84 -5.52 -4.21
N VAL A 114 -14.93 -4.58 -3.95
CA VAL A 114 -14.28 -4.41 -2.63
C VAL A 114 -14.87 -3.20 -1.91
N GLU A 115 -15.54 -3.47 -0.80
CA GLU A 115 -16.16 -2.44 0.06
C GLU A 115 -15.13 -1.39 0.52
N GLY A 116 -15.53 -0.12 0.61
CA GLY A 116 -14.68 0.97 1.09
C GLY A 116 -13.56 1.42 0.14
N VAL A 117 -13.41 0.77 -1.02
CA VAL A 117 -12.42 1.12 -2.04
C VAL A 117 -13.09 1.30 -3.40
N GLY A 118 -13.87 0.32 -3.86
CA GLY A 118 -14.58 0.37 -5.15
C GLY A 118 -13.65 0.52 -6.36
N GLU A 119 -14.22 0.94 -7.49
CA GLU A 119 -13.47 1.15 -8.74
C GLU A 119 -12.57 2.40 -8.66
N MET A 120 -13.04 3.46 -8.01
CA MET A 120 -12.40 4.78 -8.04
C MET A 120 -12.33 5.48 -6.68
N GLY A 121 -12.64 4.79 -5.58
CA GLY A 121 -12.67 5.38 -4.25
C GLY A 121 -11.29 5.58 -3.60
N ARG A 122 -10.23 5.04 -4.22
CA ARG A 122 -8.82 5.29 -3.87
C ARG A 122 -7.95 5.30 -5.12
N LEU A 123 -6.77 5.88 -5.00
CA LEU A 123 -5.73 5.84 -6.03
C LEU A 123 -4.47 5.17 -5.47
N LEU A 124 -3.80 4.39 -6.30
CA LEU A 124 -2.39 4.06 -6.14
C LEU A 124 -1.59 5.16 -6.83
N THR A 125 -0.81 5.91 -6.06
CA THR A 125 0.14 6.87 -6.63
C THR A 125 1.45 6.18 -6.93
N VAL A 126 1.94 6.36 -8.16
CA VAL A 126 3.28 5.94 -8.57
C VAL A 126 4.06 7.11 -9.15
N MET A 127 5.37 7.06 -9.04
CA MET A 127 6.27 8.05 -9.62
C MET A 127 7.28 7.33 -10.50
N VAL A 128 7.47 7.80 -11.72
CA VAL A 128 8.57 7.32 -12.55
C VAL A 128 9.87 7.91 -12.00
N SER A 129 10.85 7.07 -11.68
CA SER A 129 12.18 7.56 -11.39
C SER A 129 13.27 6.54 -11.67
N ASN A 130 14.37 7.00 -12.28
CA ASN A 130 15.56 6.19 -12.57
C ASN A 130 15.20 4.89 -13.30
N GLY A 131 14.35 4.98 -14.32
CA GLY A 131 13.93 3.81 -15.09
C GLY A 131 13.06 2.82 -14.31
N ARG A 132 12.38 3.25 -13.24
CA ARG A 132 11.49 2.42 -12.43
C ARG A 132 10.20 3.14 -12.10
N LEU A 133 9.17 2.39 -11.73
CA LEU A 133 7.98 2.92 -11.09
C LEU A 133 8.12 2.74 -9.59
N LEU A 134 8.08 3.84 -8.85
CA LEU A 134 8.17 3.88 -7.40
C LEU A 134 6.79 4.12 -6.80
N THR A 135 6.54 3.48 -5.68
CA THR A 135 5.38 3.64 -4.81
C THR A 135 5.83 4.21 -3.45
N TYR A 136 4.88 4.46 -2.57
CA TYR A 136 5.16 4.85 -1.18
C TYR A 136 5.78 3.73 -0.33
N ASP A 137 5.85 2.50 -0.85
CA ASP A 137 6.51 1.36 -0.19
C ASP A 137 7.99 1.23 -0.56
N ASP A 138 8.49 1.94 -1.57
CA ASP A 138 9.89 1.85 -2.05
C ASP A 138 10.90 2.60 -1.16
N LEU A 139 10.73 2.59 0.17
CA LEU A 139 11.53 3.37 1.13
C LEU A 139 13.02 3.00 1.16
N MET A 140 13.34 1.77 0.74
CA MET A 140 14.70 1.23 0.68
C MET A 140 15.39 1.40 -0.68
N SER A 141 14.76 2.09 -1.65
CA SER A 141 15.38 2.24 -2.97
C SER A 141 16.68 3.06 -2.88
N GLY A 142 17.74 2.57 -3.53
CA GLY A 142 19.05 3.24 -3.58
C GLY A 142 19.11 4.46 -4.51
N GLY A 143 17.96 4.89 -5.04
CA GLY A 143 17.83 6.00 -5.98
C GLY A 143 17.03 7.17 -5.42
N ARG A 144 16.52 8.02 -6.31
CA ARG A 144 15.59 9.09 -5.93
C ARG A 144 14.27 8.46 -5.46
N LEU A 145 13.76 8.93 -4.34
CA LEU A 145 12.50 8.48 -3.75
C LEU A 145 11.38 9.47 -4.05
N ILE A 146 10.13 9.02 -3.88
CA ILE A 146 8.98 9.92 -3.84
C ILE A 146 9.23 10.99 -2.74
N PRO A 147 9.03 12.29 -3.01
CA PRO A 147 9.32 13.35 -2.06
C PRO A 147 8.71 13.17 -0.66
N GLU A 148 7.45 12.74 -0.56
CA GLU A 148 6.84 12.51 0.77
C GLU A 148 7.45 11.30 1.49
N ALA A 149 7.95 10.29 0.76
CA ALA A 149 8.70 9.18 1.35
C ALA A 149 10.05 9.64 1.94
N VAL A 150 10.73 10.60 1.31
CA VAL A 150 11.94 11.24 1.87
C VAL A 150 11.62 11.96 3.17
N MET A 151 10.53 12.72 3.20
CA MET A 151 10.10 13.44 4.42
C MET A 151 9.71 12.47 5.54
N PHE A 152 9.02 11.38 5.19
CA PHE A 152 8.65 10.35 6.15
C PHE A 152 9.87 9.63 6.74
N ARG A 153 10.89 9.32 5.92
CA ARG A 153 12.16 8.78 6.43
C ARG A 153 12.83 9.70 7.43
N LYS A 154 12.94 11.01 7.11
CA LYS A 154 13.50 12.01 8.04
C LYS A 154 12.73 12.06 9.36
N PHE A 155 11.41 11.92 9.32
CA PHE A 155 10.58 11.83 10.52
C PHE A 155 10.92 10.59 11.34
N LEU A 156 11.00 9.40 10.73
CA LEU A 156 11.38 8.17 11.42
C LEU A 156 12.79 8.25 12.02
N ASP A 157 13.76 8.77 11.27
CA ASP A 157 15.13 9.02 11.73
C ASP A 157 15.15 9.92 12.96
N SER A 158 14.30 10.96 13.00
CA SER A 158 14.24 11.92 14.10
C SER A 158 13.65 11.36 15.38
N ILE A 159 12.72 10.40 15.29
CA ILE A 159 12.05 9.83 16.47
C ILE A 159 12.66 8.51 16.94
N GLY A 160 13.35 7.77 16.06
CA GLY A 160 13.94 6.46 16.35
C GLY A 160 12.94 5.49 16.99
N PRO A 161 11.88 5.06 16.28
CA PRO A 161 10.77 4.34 16.90
C PRO A 161 11.22 2.97 17.43
N GLY A 162 10.80 2.63 18.65
CA GLY A 162 11.10 1.33 19.25
C GLY A 162 10.26 0.17 18.72
N MET A 163 9.13 0.45 18.07
CA MET A 163 8.31 -0.49 17.31
C MET A 163 7.57 0.25 16.19
N VAL A 164 7.47 -0.36 15.01
CA VAL A 164 6.68 0.11 13.87
C VAL A 164 5.70 -0.95 13.42
N VAL A 165 4.46 -0.53 13.18
CA VAL A 165 3.39 -1.36 12.62
C VAL A 165 2.87 -0.66 11.36
N ASP A 166 2.98 -1.34 10.22
CA ASP A 166 2.48 -0.88 8.93
C ASP A 166 1.23 -1.68 8.56
N LEU A 167 0.17 -1.01 8.14
CA LEU A 167 -1.13 -1.63 7.90
C LEU A 167 -1.39 -1.78 6.41
N HIS A 168 -1.68 -3.01 6.00
CA HIS A 168 -1.83 -3.41 4.61
C HIS A 168 -3.07 -4.26 4.41
N GLU A 169 -3.48 -4.36 3.15
CA GLU A 169 -4.53 -5.29 2.74
C GLU A 169 -4.04 -6.15 1.57
N GLY A 170 -4.08 -7.46 1.72
CA GLY A 170 -3.67 -8.44 0.72
C GLY A 170 -4.85 -8.98 -0.08
N TRP A 171 -4.58 -9.59 -1.24
CA TRP A 171 -5.60 -10.26 -2.07
C TRP A 171 -5.99 -11.63 -1.50
N SER A 172 -6.62 -11.62 -0.32
CA SER A 172 -7.03 -12.84 0.39
C SER A 172 -8.28 -12.60 1.24
N LYS A 173 -8.68 -13.62 2.01
CA LYS A 173 -9.76 -13.57 3.03
C LYS A 173 -9.23 -13.72 4.46
N SER A 174 -7.91 -13.72 4.64
CA SER A 174 -7.24 -14.10 5.88
C SER A 174 -6.22 -13.06 6.31
N PHE A 175 -5.93 -13.06 7.61
CA PHE A 175 -4.94 -12.20 8.22
C PHE A 175 -3.57 -12.86 8.29
N HIS A 176 -2.51 -12.10 8.06
CA HIS A 176 -1.15 -12.51 8.43
C HIS A 176 -0.32 -11.29 8.83
N VAL A 177 0.75 -11.54 9.58
CA VAL A 177 1.87 -10.60 9.72
C VAL A 177 2.94 -10.97 8.70
N LEU A 178 3.48 -9.95 8.05
CA LEU A 178 4.64 -10.04 7.18
C LEU A 178 5.84 -9.40 7.91
N VAL A 179 6.94 -10.14 7.96
CA VAL A 179 8.21 -9.72 8.56
C VAL A 179 9.34 -9.73 7.54
N SER A 180 10.33 -8.86 7.78
CA SER A 180 11.49 -8.72 6.90
C SER A 180 12.49 -9.86 7.03
N ASP A 181 12.74 -10.31 8.26
CA ASP A 181 13.71 -11.34 8.60
C ASP A 181 13.09 -12.33 9.62
N GLU A 182 13.83 -13.37 10.00
CA GLU A 182 13.42 -14.30 11.05
C GLU A 182 13.18 -13.53 12.37
N PRO A 183 11.99 -13.63 12.99
CA PRO A 183 11.68 -12.84 14.17
C PRO A 183 12.58 -13.21 15.36
N THR A 184 13.01 -12.19 16.09
CA THR A 184 13.67 -12.34 17.39
C THR A 184 12.71 -12.88 18.45
N SER A 185 13.23 -13.30 19.61
CA SER A 185 12.38 -13.76 20.73
C SER A 185 11.36 -12.71 21.17
N GLY A 186 11.75 -11.43 21.21
CA GLY A 186 10.84 -10.32 21.53
C GLY A 186 9.75 -10.12 20.49
N GLU A 187 10.07 -10.27 19.21
CA GLU A 187 9.08 -10.19 18.13
C GLU A 187 8.14 -11.38 18.16
N TRP A 188 8.63 -12.59 18.44
CA TRP A 188 7.78 -13.76 18.60
C TRP A 188 6.75 -13.60 19.72
N ILE A 189 7.13 -13.04 20.87
CA ILE A 189 6.17 -12.73 21.96
C ILE A 189 5.05 -11.81 21.44
N ILE A 190 5.41 -10.77 20.69
CA ILE A 190 4.44 -9.82 20.13
C ILE A 190 3.53 -10.50 19.11
N ILE A 191 4.13 -11.27 18.19
CA ILE A 191 3.42 -11.98 17.13
C ILE A 191 2.46 -13.01 17.73
N ASP A 192 2.89 -13.80 18.72
CA ASP A 192 2.09 -14.85 19.37
C ASP A 192 0.82 -14.27 19.99
N VAL A 193 0.98 -13.24 20.84
CA VAL A 193 -0.13 -12.58 21.51
C VAL A 193 -1.06 -11.94 20.49
N MET A 194 -0.51 -11.24 19.50
CA MET A 194 -1.29 -10.57 18.46
C MET A 194 -2.10 -11.56 17.62
N LEU A 195 -1.49 -12.65 17.13
CA LEU A 195 -2.17 -13.63 16.30
C LEU A 195 -3.26 -14.38 17.06
N ASP A 196 -3.05 -14.72 18.34
CA ASP A 196 -4.09 -15.34 19.17
C ASP A 196 -5.32 -14.42 19.30
N GLN A 197 -5.11 -13.13 19.55
CA GLN A 197 -6.21 -12.18 19.65
C GLN A 197 -6.92 -11.95 18.31
N VAL A 198 -6.18 -11.84 17.21
CA VAL A 198 -6.77 -11.69 15.86
C VAL A 198 -7.57 -12.93 15.49
N ALA A 199 -7.07 -14.15 15.76
CA ALA A 199 -7.77 -15.38 15.47
C ALA A 199 -9.10 -15.50 16.25
N ARG A 200 -9.13 -15.02 17.49
CA ARG A 200 -10.33 -15.05 18.35
C ARG A 200 -11.36 -13.98 18.01
N TYR A 201 -10.93 -12.77 17.70
CA TYR A 201 -11.82 -11.59 17.69
C TYR A 201 -11.85 -10.82 16.37
N GLY A 202 -10.87 -11.04 15.48
CA GLY A 202 -10.71 -10.29 14.24
C GLY A 202 -11.02 -11.10 13.00
N MET A 203 -10.11 -11.99 12.63
CA MET A 203 -10.09 -12.66 11.33
C MET A 203 -9.35 -13.99 11.40
N ARG A 204 -9.77 -14.93 10.56
CA ARG A 204 -9.05 -16.19 10.35
C ARG A 204 -7.61 -15.90 9.89
N LEU A 205 -6.64 -16.56 10.51
CA LEU A 205 -5.25 -16.50 10.07
C LEU A 205 -5.06 -17.16 8.71
N ALA A 206 -4.07 -16.69 7.95
CA ALA A 206 -3.65 -17.32 6.71
C ALA A 206 -2.94 -18.63 7.05
N THR A 207 -3.25 -19.69 6.31
CA THR A 207 -2.48 -20.93 6.42
C THR A 207 -1.09 -20.74 5.81
N MET A 208 -0.12 -21.57 6.17
CA MET A 208 1.18 -21.60 5.50
C MET A 208 1.04 -21.71 3.97
N ARG A 209 0.10 -22.54 3.50
CA ARG A 209 -0.20 -22.70 2.08
C ARG A 209 -0.73 -21.41 1.43
N ASP A 210 -1.60 -20.66 2.12
CA ASP A 210 -2.12 -19.38 1.61
C ASP A 210 -0.95 -18.39 1.41
N VAL A 211 -0.05 -18.31 2.38
CA VAL A 211 1.13 -17.45 2.37
C VAL A 211 2.10 -17.83 1.24
N GLU A 212 2.43 -19.12 1.12
CA GLU A 212 3.33 -19.65 0.08
C GLU A 212 2.76 -19.43 -1.33
N SER A 213 1.45 -19.62 -1.52
CA SER A 213 0.79 -19.38 -2.81
C SER A 213 0.87 -17.91 -3.25
N SER A 214 1.10 -16.99 -2.32
CA SER A 214 1.28 -15.56 -2.57
C SER A 214 2.75 -15.18 -2.81
N GLY A 215 3.66 -16.15 -2.81
CA GLY A 215 5.09 -15.94 -3.08
C GLY A 215 5.88 -15.38 -1.90
N TYR A 216 5.42 -15.66 -0.68
CA TYR A 216 6.14 -15.40 0.57
C TYR A 216 6.64 -16.72 1.18
N SER A 217 7.66 -16.67 2.03
CA SER A 217 8.04 -17.83 2.85
C SER A 217 7.13 -17.90 4.07
N ALA A 218 6.54 -19.06 4.34
CA ALA A 218 5.74 -19.26 5.55
C ALA A 218 6.64 -19.75 6.69
N LEU A 219 6.61 -19.04 7.83
CA LEU A 219 7.27 -19.52 9.05
C LEU A 219 6.31 -20.40 9.85
N ARG A 220 5.02 -20.04 9.86
CA ARG A 220 3.88 -20.81 10.37
C ARG A 220 2.57 -20.14 9.95
N ASP A 221 1.43 -20.71 10.32
CA ASP A 221 0.13 -20.06 10.12
C ASP A 221 0.10 -18.63 10.68
N GLY A 222 -0.36 -17.69 9.85
CA GLY A 222 -0.43 -16.27 10.17
C GLY A 222 0.90 -15.51 10.09
N VAL A 223 2.03 -16.16 9.78
CA VAL A 223 3.35 -15.51 9.72
C VAL A 223 4.04 -15.76 8.38
N ALA A 224 4.20 -14.67 7.64
CA ALA A 224 4.89 -14.63 6.35
C ALA A 224 6.23 -13.88 6.50
N MET A 225 7.22 -14.29 5.73
CA MET A 225 8.51 -13.63 5.63
C MET A 225 8.89 -13.40 4.18
N LYS A 226 9.37 -12.19 3.86
CA LYS A 226 10.01 -11.89 2.57
C LYS A 226 10.89 -10.64 2.67
N PRO A 227 12.21 -10.82 2.77
CA PRO A 227 13.14 -9.70 2.82
C PRO A 227 12.96 -8.76 1.63
N GLY A 228 12.84 -7.46 1.89
CA GLY A 228 12.74 -6.43 0.86
C GLY A 228 11.37 -6.29 0.19
N ALA A 229 10.34 -6.98 0.69
CA ALA A 229 8.96 -6.87 0.20
C ALA A 229 7.95 -6.39 1.26
N CYS A 230 8.45 -5.80 2.36
CA CYS A 230 7.67 -5.35 3.51
C CYS A 230 7.62 -3.81 3.63
N GLY A 231 8.14 -3.09 2.63
CA GLY A 231 8.03 -1.63 2.51
C GLY A 231 8.60 -0.88 3.71
N LEU A 232 7.73 -0.22 4.49
CA LEU A 232 8.13 0.47 5.71
C LEU A 232 8.75 -0.49 6.73
N ALA A 233 8.27 -1.73 6.83
CA ALA A 233 8.80 -2.64 7.83
C ALA A 233 10.28 -2.96 7.58
N ASP A 234 10.68 -3.10 6.30
CA ASP A 234 12.08 -3.30 5.90
C ASP A 234 12.97 -2.10 6.24
N TYR A 235 12.43 -0.88 6.10
CA TYR A 235 13.15 0.34 6.46
C TYR A 235 13.31 0.47 7.98
N ALA A 236 12.21 0.22 8.72
CA ALA A 236 12.10 0.50 10.14
C ALA A 236 12.76 -0.54 11.06
N LYS A 237 13.11 -1.74 10.54
CA LYS A 237 13.80 -2.77 11.33
C LYS A 237 15.14 -2.32 11.92
N ASN A 238 15.72 -1.25 11.38
CA ASN A 238 16.96 -0.66 11.88
C ASN A 238 16.80 0.13 13.18
N TYR A 239 15.57 0.42 13.63
CA TYR A 239 15.32 1.15 14.89
C TYR A 239 14.82 0.24 16.02
N GLY A 240 13.97 -0.73 15.68
CA GLY A 240 13.30 -1.60 16.64
C GLY A 240 12.43 -2.64 15.95
N TYR A 241 11.47 -3.20 16.69
CA TYR A 241 10.58 -4.23 16.15
C TYR A 241 9.72 -3.67 15.01
N SER A 242 9.51 -4.46 13.97
CA SER A 242 8.92 -3.93 12.74
C SER A 242 8.04 -4.96 12.06
N PHE A 243 6.78 -4.62 11.83
CA PHE A 243 5.78 -5.55 11.31
C PHE A 243 4.91 -4.91 10.24
N ALA A 244 4.56 -5.66 9.20
CA ALA A 244 3.48 -5.33 8.30
C ALA A 244 2.27 -6.24 8.60
N PHE A 245 1.16 -5.68 9.06
CA PHE A 245 -0.07 -6.42 9.30
C PHE A 245 -0.94 -6.38 8.05
N VAL A 246 -1.33 -7.55 7.57
CA VAL A 246 -2.03 -7.69 6.29
C VAL A 246 -3.40 -8.34 6.54
N THR A 247 -4.48 -7.59 6.33
CA THR A 247 -5.83 -8.18 6.32
C THR A 247 -6.22 -8.68 4.94
N GLY A 248 -7.15 -9.63 4.89
CA GLY A 248 -7.73 -10.09 3.63
C GLY A 248 -8.74 -9.08 3.11
N ARG A 249 -8.43 -8.40 2.00
CA ARG A 249 -9.30 -7.35 1.43
C ARG A 249 -10.67 -7.84 0.96
N LEU A 250 -10.83 -9.15 0.76
CA LEU A 250 -12.07 -9.76 0.29
C LEU A 250 -13.07 -10.02 1.43
N GLN A 251 -12.76 -9.58 2.66
CA GLN A 251 -13.67 -9.58 3.80
C GLN A 251 -14.40 -8.23 3.90
N PRO A 252 -15.57 -8.18 4.58
CA PRO A 252 -16.27 -6.92 4.85
C PRO A 252 -15.37 -5.86 5.51
N LEU A 253 -15.60 -4.58 5.20
CA LEU A 253 -14.80 -3.48 5.71
C LEU A 253 -14.73 -3.46 7.24
N GLU A 254 -15.86 -3.66 7.91
CA GLU A 254 -15.91 -3.71 9.38
C GLU A 254 -14.99 -4.80 9.95
N GLN A 255 -14.95 -5.98 9.32
CA GLN A 255 -14.11 -7.08 9.78
C GLN A 255 -12.61 -6.77 9.58
N ARG A 256 -12.24 -6.15 8.47
CA ARG A 256 -10.86 -5.71 8.21
C ARG A 256 -10.41 -4.67 9.24
N ILE A 257 -11.26 -3.67 9.51
CA ILE A 257 -11.01 -2.66 10.54
C ILE A 257 -10.85 -3.32 11.91
N ARG A 258 -11.77 -4.22 12.28
CA ARG A 258 -11.72 -4.94 13.57
C ARG A 258 -10.43 -5.74 13.72
N ALA A 259 -10.00 -6.44 12.67
CA ALA A 259 -8.77 -7.21 12.67
C ALA A 259 -7.54 -6.31 12.85
N HIS A 260 -7.43 -5.20 12.12
CA HIS A 260 -6.31 -4.25 12.30
C HIS A 260 -6.30 -3.60 13.68
N VAL A 261 -7.45 -3.15 14.20
CA VAL A 261 -7.54 -2.58 15.55
C VAL A 261 -7.13 -3.60 16.60
N THR A 262 -7.62 -4.84 16.50
CA THR A 262 -7.25 -5.94 17.40
C THR A 262 -5.75 -6.21 17.32
N ALA A 263 -5.18 -6.28 16.12
CA ALA A 263 -3.77 -6.54 15.91
C ALA A 263 -2.89 -5.44 16.52
N CYS A 264 -3.19 -4.17 16.24
CA CYS A 264 -2.45 -3.01 16.75
C CYS A 264 -2.48 -2.92 18.28
N LEU A 265 -3.67 -3.04 18.89
CA LEU A 265 -3.81 -2.97 20.35
C LEU A 265 -3.08 -4.13 21.04
N SER A 266 -3.19 -5.34 20.48
CA SER A 266 -2.52 -6.52 21.02
C SER A 266 -1.01 -6.41 20.90
N ALA A 267 -0.50 -5.94 19.76
CA ALA A 267 0.93 -5.72 19.56
C ALA A 267 1.48 -4.63 20.49
N LEU A 268 0.76 -3.51 20.65
CA LEU A 268 1.14 -2.44 21.57
C LEU A 268 1.19 -2.90 23.03
N ASN A 269 0.24 -3.75 23.43
CA ASN A 269 0.22 -4.35 24.77
C ASN A 269 1.35 -5.37 24.96
N ALA A 270 1.59 -6.24 23.97
CA ALA A 270 2.67 -7.22 24.05
C ALA A 270 4.06 -6.57 24.01
N TYR A 271 4.21 -5.47 23.28
CA TYR A 271 5.43 -4.65 23.28
C TYR A 271 5.82 -4.18 24.69
N ALA A 272 4.84 -3.96 25.56
CA ALA A 272 5.08 -3.65 26.97
C ALA A 272 5.86 -4.73 27.71
N ILE A 273 5.59 -5.98 27.34
CA ILE A 273 6.08 -7.18 28.01
C ILE A 273 7.41 -7.59 27.38
N ALA A 274 7.52 -7.53 26.05
CA ALA A 274 8.71 -7.94 25.30
C ALA A 274 9.96 -7.07 25.55
N ARG A 275 9.79 -5.87 26.14
CA ARG A 275 10.89 -4.96 26.53
C ARG A 275 11.34 -5.09 27.99
N LEU A 276 10.71 -5.95 28.78
CA LEU A 276 11.14 -6.31 30.14
C LEU A 276 12.14 -7.47 30.10
#